data_AF-A0A2E8I696-F1
#
_entry.id   AF-A0A2E8I696-F1
#
_cell.length_a   1.000
_cell.length_b   1.000
_cell.length_c   1.000
_cell.angle_alpha   90.00
_cell.angle_beta   90.00
_cell.angle_gamma   90.00
#
_symmetry.space_group_name_H-M   'P 1'
#
loop_
_entity.id
_entity.type
_entity.pdbx_description
1 polymer ?
#
loop_
_entity_poly.entity_id
_entity_poly.type
_entity_poly.pdbx_seq_one_letter_code
_entity_poly.pdbx_strand_id
1 'polypeptide(L)'
;MLIGEFTQLFNGCSIAPQERKAVMTLGIARYVGYECELPTSEVHNTRTYFLETYKHEVDEFLSSLNEQFVIDVAAASDLAFKIWTTRYNLVFHPRSLSLETLMSMHSSKTFSDVEYKEKWNTFAVRLGSTLANFTQAE
;
A
#
# COMPACT_ATOMS: atom_id res chain seq x y z
N MET A 1 0.89 -7.42 -20.49
CA MET A 1 -0.25 -8.05 -19.77
C MET A 1 0.14 -8.17 -18.31
N LEU A 2 -0.50 -7.41 -17.41
CA LEU A 2 -0.11 -7.27 -16.00
C LEU A 2 0.05 -8.60 -15.25
N ILE A 3 -0.78 -9.60 -15.57
CA ILE A 3 -0.69 -10.95 -14.98
C ILE A 3 0.71 -11.56 -15.16
N GLY A 4 1.32 -11.40 -16.34
CA GLY A 4 2.65 -11.93 -16.63
C GLY A 4 3.74 -11.24 -15.81
N GLU A 5 3.65 -9.92 -15.71
CA GLU A 5 4.59 -9.09 -14.94
C GLU A 5 4.51 -9.36 -13.44
N PHE A 6 3.29 -9.48 -12.89
CA PHE A 6 3.09 -9.84 -11.49
C PHE A 6 3.58 -11.26 -11.19
N THR A 7 3.37 -12.21 -12.10
CA THR A 7 3.88 -13.57 -11.95
C THR A 7 5.41 -13.59 -11.93
N GLN A 8 6.06 -12.85 -12.82
CA GLN A 8 7.52 -12.69 -12.82
C GLN A 8 8.01 -12.01 -11.54
N LEU A 9 7.29 -10.99 -11.05
CA LEU A 9 7.62 -10.29 -9.82
C LEU A 9 7.56 -11.20 -8.59
N PHE A 10 6.50 -12.00 -8.46
CA PHE A 10 6.38 -12.97 -7.37
C PHE A 10 7.50 -14.01 -7.40
N ASN A 11 7.84 -14.53 -8.58
CA ASN A 11 8.90 -15.52 -8.73
C ASN A 11 10.28 -14.92 -8.42
N GLY A 12 10.55 -13.69 -8.91
CA GLY A 12 11.81 -12.98 -8.68
C GLY A 12 12.05 -12.61 -7.21
N CYS A 13 10.98 -12.47 -6.42
CA CYS A 13 11.07 -12.20 -4.98
C CYS A 13 10.84 -13.47 -4.12
N SER A 14 10.74 -14.65 -4.75
CA SER A 14 10.49 -15.94 -4.09
C SER A 14 9.24 -15.94 -3.18
N ILE A 15 8.18 -15.23 -3.57
CA ILE A 15 6.94 -15.15 -2.79
C ILE A 15 6.15 -16.46 -2.94
N ALA A 16 5.91 -17.10 -1.79
CA ALA A 16 5.17 -18.36 -1.74
C ALA A 16 3.72 -18.16 -2.23
N PRO A 17 3.13 -19.10 -2.99
CA PRO A 17 1.80 -18.94 -3.60
C PRO A 17 0.71 -18.50 -2.62
N GLN A 18 0.71 -19.06 -1.41
CA GLN A 18 -0.23 -18.74 -0.34
C GLN A 18 -0.10 -17.30 0.20
N GLU A 19 1.05 -16.65 0.02
CA GLU A 19 1.30 -15.28 0.49
C GLU A 19 1.02 -14.23 -0.58
N ARG A 20 0.99 -14.61 -1.87
CA ARG A 20 0.89 -13.69 -3.02
C ARG A 20 -0.29 -12.75 -2.93
N LYS A 21 -1.46 -13.24 -2.49
CA LYS A 21 -2.66 -12.41 -2.32
C LYS A 21 -2.41 -11.30 -1.30
N ALA A 22 -1.90 -11.65 -0.12
CA ALA A 22 -1.64 -10.69 0.95
C ALA A 22 -0.55 -9.67 0.57
N VAL A 23 0.55 -10.16 -0.02
CA VAL A 23 1.69 -9.37 -0.50
C VAL A 23 1.25 -8.39 -1.59
N MET A 24 0.39 -8.83 -2.52
CA MET A 24 -0.17 -7.97 -3.56
C MET A 24 -1.10 -6.90 -2.98
N THR A 25 -2.06 -7.29 -2.12
CA THR A 25 -2.97 -6.34 -1.46
C THR A 25 -2.21 -5.27 -0.70
N LEU A 26 -1.18 -5.64 0.07
CA LEU A 26 -0.35 -4.69 0.81
C LEU A 26 0.49 -3.81 -0.11
N GLY A 27 1.01 -4.38 -1.20
CA GLY A 27 1.81 -3.66 -2.18
C GLY A 27 1.01 -2.58 -2.92
N ILE A 28 -0.21 -2.91 -3.34
CA ILE A 28 -1.17 -1.98 -3.96
C ILE A 28 -1.58 -0.91 -2.96
N ALA A 29 -1.96 -1.30 -1.74
CA ALA A 29 -2.31 -0.37 -0.68
C ALA A 29 -1.17 0.62 -0.38
N ARG A 30 0.07 0.15 -0.39
CA ARG A 30 1.26 1.00 -0.24
C ARG A 30 1.39 1.97 -1.41
N TYR A 31 1.25 1.52 -2.66
CA TYR A 31 1.30 2.40 -3.81
C TYR A 31 0.26 3.53 -3.69
N VAL A 32 -1.02 3.16 -3.57
CA VAL A 32 -2.13 4.11 -3.45
C VAL A 32 -1.95 5.05 -2.26
N GLY A 33 -1.61 4.51 -1.08
CA GLY A 33 -1.45 5.30 0.12
C GLY A 33 -0.29 6.30 0.08
N TYR A 34 0.66 6.15 -0.86
CA TYR A 34 1.75 7.11 -1.09
C TYR A 34 1.45 8.10 -2.22
N GLU A 35 0.70 7.69 -3.25
CA GLU A 35 0.22 8.56 -4.33
C GLU A 35 -0.83 9.58 -3.85
N CYS A 36 -1.67 9.21 -2.86
CA CYS A 36 -2.53 10.18 -2.21
C CYS A 36 -1.69 11.20 -1.42
N GLU A 37 -1.72 12.46 -1.84
CA GLU A 37 -0.98 13.54 -1.21
C GLU A 37 -1.51 13.85 0.20
N LEU A 38 -0.64 14.37 1.06
CA LEU A 38 -1.04 14.90 2.36
C LEU A 38 -1.52 16.35 2.19
N PRO A 39 -2.54 16.79 2.94
CA PRO A 39 -2.91 18.19 2.96
C PRO A 39 -1.74 19.05 3.47
N THR A 40 -1.72 20.32 3.09
CA THR A 40 -0.70 21.28 3.55
C THR A 40 -0.93 21.79 4.98
N SER A 41 -2.13 21.55 5.53
CA SER A 41 -2.52 21.91 6.88
C SER A 41 -3.32 20.79 7.55
N GLU A 42 -3.40 20.84 8.88
CA GLU A 42 -4.20 19.90 9.67
C GLU A 42 -5.68 19.97 9.25
N VAL A 43 -6.30 18.80 9.11
CA VAL A 43 -7.72 18.63 8.78
C VAL A 43 -8.49 18.12 9.98
N HIS A 44 -9.74 18.53 10.12
CA HIS A 44 -10.58 18.18 11.27
C HIS A 44 -10.89 16.67 11.35
N ASN A 45 -11.13 16.03 10.20
CA ASN A 45 -11.41 14.60 10.11
C ASN A 45 -10.67 14.00 8.91
N THR A 46 -9.64 13.20 9.21
CA THR A 46 -8.79 12.53 8.20
C THR A 46 -9.56 11.58 7.31
N ARG A 47 -10.55 10.88 7.85
CA ARG A 47 -11.38 9.94 7.09
C ARG A 47 -12.28 10.66 6.10
N THR A 48 -12.96 11.72 6.55
CA THR A 48 -13.81 12.55 5.68
C THR A 48 -12.98 13.15 4.56
N TYR A 49 -11.83 13.76 4.89
CA TYR A 49 -10.93 14.35 3.90
C TYR A 49 -10.48 13.33 2.84
N PHE A 50 -10.03 12.14 3.27
CA PHE A 50 -9.58 11.11 2.34
C PHE A 50 -10.71 10.64 1.41
N LEU A 51 -11.92 10.44 1.95
CA LEU A 51 -13.07 9.99 1.17
C LEU A 51 -13.53 11.06 0.17
N GLU A 52 -13.55 12.33 0.56
CA GLU A 52 -13.97 13.42 -0.33
C GLU A 52 -12.94 13.72 -1.43
N THR A 53 -11.65 13.56 -1.13
CA THR A 53 -10.57 13.94 -2.05
C THR A 53 -10.18 12.80 -2.98
N TYR A 54 -10.03 11.58 -2.46
CA TYR A 54 -9.37 10.48 -3.18
C TYR A 54 -10.27 9.28 -3.48
N LYS A 55 -11.45 9.15 -2.85
CA LYS A 55 -12.27 7.94 -2.98
C LYS A 55 -12.55 7.56 -4.43
N HIS A 56 -12.97 8.52 -5.26
CA HIS A 56 -13.32 8.26 -6.64
C HIS A 56 -12.12 7.71 -7.42
N GLU A 57 -10.99 8.41 -7.38
CA GLU A 57 -9.75 8.02 -8.07
C GLU A 57 -9.22 6.67 -7.57
N VAL A 58 -9.23 6.44 -6.26
CA VAL A 58 -8.82 5.17 -5.65
C VAL A 58 -9.73 4.02 -6.10
N ASP A 59 -11.05 4.21 -6.07
CA ASP A 59 -12.00 3.18 -6.47
C ASP A 59 -11.88 2.85 -7.97
N GLU A 60 -11.71 3.86 -8.82
CA GLU A 60 -11.50 3.71 -10.26
C GLU A 60 -10.19 2.95 -10.57
N PHE A 61 -9.09 3.35 -9.94
CA PHE A 61 -7.80 2.67 -10.06
C PHE A 61 -7.88 1.20 -9.61
N LEU A 62 -8.44 0.94 -8.43
CA LEU A 62 -8.55 -0.43 -7.93
C LEU A 62 -9.50 -1.28 -8.78
N SER A 63 -10.56 -0.70 -9.33
CA SER A 63 -11.47 -1.37 -10.25
C SER A 63 -10.76 -1.78 -11.54
N SER A 64 -10.05 -0.84 -12.20
CA SER A 64 -9.31 -1.13 -13.44
C SER A 64 -8.22 -2.18 -13.23
N LEU A 65 -7.54 -2.15 -12.08
CA LEU A 65 -6.56 -3.17 -11.72
C LEU A 65 -7.21 -4.53 -11.49
N ASN A 66 -8.37 -4.57 -10.82
CA ASN A 66 -9.09 -5.80 -10.53
C ASN A 66 -9.60 -6.53 -11.79
N GLU A 67 -9.90 -5.79 -12.87
CA GLU A 67 -10.24 -6.36 -14.18
C GLU A 67 -9.07 -7.15 -14.80
N GLN A 68 -7.83 -6.73 -14.55
CA GLN A 68 -6.64 -7.40 -15.07
C GLN A 68 -6.07 -8.44 -14.12
N PHE A 69 -6.22 -8.25 -12.82
CA PHE A 69 -5.71 -9.15 -11.80
C PHE A 69 -6.63 -9.11 -10.58
N VAL A 70 -7.23 -10.26 -10.24
CA VAL A 70 -8.19 -10.33 -9.13
C VAL A 70 -7.53 -9.93 -7.80
N ILE A 71 -8.03 -8.84 -7.22
CA ILE A 71 -7.57 -8.29 -5.95
C ILE A 71 -8.71 -8.14 -4.95
N ASP A 72 -8.34 -8.05 -3.68
CA ASP A 72 -9.26 -7.63 -2.63
C ASP A 72 -9.32 -6.11 -2.58
N VAL A 73 -10.22 -5.52 -3.38
CA VAL A 73 -10.39 -4.06 -3.51
C VAL A 73 -10.69 -3.41 -2.15
N ALA A 74 -11.57 -4.02 -1.36
CA ALA A 74 -11.96 -3.49 -0.05
C ALA A 74 -10.78 -3.48 0.92
N ALA A 75 -10.01 -4.58 1.00
CA ALA A 75 -8.84 -4.64 1.85
C ALA A 75 -7.72 -3.69 1.39
N ALA A 76 -7.52 -3.55 0.07
CA ALA A 76 -6.52 -2.64 -0.48
C ALA A 76 -6.87 -1.17 -0.17
N SER A 77 -8.13 -0.77 -0.35
CA SER A 77 -8.62 0.59 -0.05
C SER A 77 -8.50 0.92 1.44
N ASP A 78 -8.92 0.00 2.33
CA ASP A 78 -8.82 0.19 3.79
C ASP A 78 -7.35 0.30 4.25
N LEU A 79 -6.47 -0.55 3.71
CA LEU A 79 -5.04 -0.48 4.01
C LEU A 79 -4.39 0.79 3.45
N ALA A 80 -4.78 1.25 2.27
CA ALA A 80 -4.29 2.50 1.69
C ALA A 80 -4.63 3.69 2.61
N PHE A 81 -5.88 3.75 3.10
CA PHE A 81 -6.30 4.76 4.07
C PHE A 81 -5.49 4.69 5.38
N LYS A 82 -5.21 3.49 5.90
CA LYS A 82 -4.36 3.30 7.09
C LYS A 82 -2.94 3.79 6.87
N ILE A 83 -2.35 3.50 5.72
CA ILE A 83 -1.00 3.97 5.35
C ILE A 83 -0.99 5.49 5.23
N TRP A 84 -1.95 6.06 4.51
CA TRP A 84 -2.09 7.51 4.36
C TRP A 84 -2.29 8.21 5.70
N THR A 85 -3.17 7.69 6.57
CA THR A 85 -3.43 8.25 7.90
C THR A 85 -2.20 8.14 8.81
N THR A 86 -1.42 7.07 8.67
CA THR A 86 -0.15 6.92 9.40
C THR A 86 0.84 8.01 8.98
N ARG A 87 0.97 8.26 7.67
CA ARG A 87 1.79 9.37 7.13
C ARG A 87 1.30 10.72 7.66
N TYR A 88 -0.01 10.96 7.65
CA TYR A 88 -0.63 12.17 8.18
C TYR A 88 -0.28 12.39 9.67
N ASN A 89 -0.47 11.36 10.50
CA ASN A 89 -0.20 11.45 11.94
C ASN A 89 1.28 11.70 12.25
N LEU A 90 2.20 11.16 11.44
CA LEU A 90 3.63 11.44 11.57
C LEU A 90 3.96 12.92 11.30
N VAL A 91 3.22 13.59 10.42
CA VAL A 91 3.44 15.00 10.06
C VAL A 91 2.77 15.94 11.06
N PHE A 92 1.48 15.76 11.33
CA PHE A 92 0.69 16.71 12.12
C PHE A 92 0.60 16.36 13.62
N HIS A 93 0.76 15.09 13.98
CA HIS A 93 0.64 14.61 15.35
C HIS A 93 1.83 13.75 15.80
N PRO A 94 3.10 14.17 15.60
CA PRO A 94 4.25 13.32 15.90
C PRO A 94 4.35 12.92 17.38
N ARG A 95 3.81 13.75 18.29
CA ARG A 95 3.77 13.48 19.73
C ARG A 95 2.71 12.47 20.15
N SER A 96 1.79 12.11 19.26
CA SER A 96 0.77 11.09 19.53
C SER A 96 1.34 9.66 19.47
N LEU A 97 2.53 9.48 18.87
CA LEU A 97 3.26 8.22 18.90
C LEU A 97 3.82 7.97 20.29
N SER A 98 3.10 7.18 21.08
CA SER A 98 3.58 6.72 22.38
C SER A 98 4.69 5.67 22.20
N LEU A 99 5.59 5.58 23.18
CA LEU A 99 6.62 4.52 23.22
C LEU A 99 5.97 3.12 23.22
N GLU A 100 4.83 2.97 23.87
CA GLU A 100 4.03 1.72 23.88
C GLU A 100 3.50 1.39 22.48
N THR A 101 3.04 2.38 21.73
CA THR A 101 2.63 2.22 20.31
C THR A 101 3.83 1.81 19.45
N LEU A 102 4.99 2.44 19.63
CA LEU A 102 6.21 2.08 18.90
C LEU A 102 6.71 0.66 19.24
N MET A 103 6.65 0.28 20.52
CA MET A 103 7.06 -1.06 20.98
C MET A 103 6.08 -2.15 20.56
N SER A 104 4.78 -1.87 20.55
CA SER A 104 3.75 -2.81 20.07
C SER A 104 3.83 -3.01 18.56
N MET A 105 4.25 -2.00 17.77
CA MET A 105 4.54 -2.18 16.35
C MET A 105 5.63 -3.24 16.09
N HIS A 106 6.64 -3.38 16.97
CA HIS A 106 7.69 -4.41 16.87
C HIS A 106 7.16 -5.84 17.08
N SER A 107 6.03 -6.00 17.77
CA SER A 107 5.42 -7.32 18.03
C SER A 107 4.59 -7.87 16.86
N SER A 108 4.35 -7.06 15.82
CA SER A 108 3.87 -7.55 14.54
C SER A 108 4.93 -8.49 13.99
N LYS A 109 4.58 -9.75 13.65
CA LYS A 109 5.49 -10.80 13.13
C LYS A 109 6.74 -10.16 12.57
N THR A 110 7.82 -10.16 13.36
CA THR A 110 9.10 -9.66 12.88
C THR A 110 9.37 -10.52 11.66
N PHE A 111 9.33 -9.94 10.45
CA PHE A 111 9.74 -10.66 9.25
C PHE A 111 11.18 -11.08 9.54
N SER A 112 11.33 -12.32 9.97
CA SER A 112 12.43 -12.77 10.83
C SER A 112 13.73 -12.92 10.07
N ASP A 113 13.67 -12.72 8.74
CA ASP A 113 14.81 -12.70 7.86
C ASP A 113 15.05 -11.28 7.34
N VAL A 114 16.28 -10.79 7.51
CA VAL A 114 16.80 -9.63 6.79
C VAL A 114 16.57 -9.80 5.29
N GLU A 115 16.75 -11.03 4.79
CA GLU A 115 16.46 -11.42 3.42
C GLU A 115 14.98 -11.18 3.03
N TYR A 116 14.04 -11.45 3.93
CA TYR A 116 12.61 -11.21 3.69
C TYR A 116 12.29 -9.70 3.63
N LYS A 117 12.94 -8.89 4.48
CA LYS A 117 12.78 -7.42 4.45
C LYS A 117 13.32 -6.81 3.15
N GLU A 118 14.49 -7.24 2.70
CA GLU A 118 15.07 -6.78 1.43
C GLU A 118 14.23 -7.21 0.22
N LYS A 119 13.74 -8.46 0.22
CA LYS A 119 12.81 -8.96 -0.79
C LYS A 119 11.52 -8.15 -0.82
N TRP A 120 10.94 -7.82 0.34
CA TRP A 120 9.72 -7.02 0.41
C TRP A 120 9.92 -5.59 -0.11
N ASN A 121 11.02 -4.93 0.27
CA ASN A 121 11.34 -3.60 -0.26
C ASN A 121 11.52 -3.64 -1.78
N THR A 122 12.24 -4.65 -2.29
CA THR A 122 12.44 -4.85 -3.73
C THR A 122 11.11 -5.10 -4.44
N PHE A 123 10.25 -5.94 -3.87
CA PHE A 123 8.91 -6.21 -4.38
C PHE A 123 8.09 -4.93 -4.46
N ALA A 124 8.03 -4.16 -3.36
CA ALA A 124 7.23 -2.95 -3.28
C ALA A 124 7.68 -1.85 -4.26
N VAL A 125 8.99 -1.69 -4.45
CA VAL A 125 9.55 -0.73 -5.42
C VAL A 125 9.23 -1.15 -6.85
N ARG A 126 9.44 -2.42 -7.19
CA ARG A 126 9.14 -2.94 -8.53
C ARG A 126 7.65 -2.92 -8.84
N LEU A 127 6.80 -3.31 -7.88
CA LEU A 127 5.36 -3.23 -8.02
C LEU A 127 4.92 -1.78 -8.26
N GLY A 128 5.43 -0.83 -7.48
CA GLY A 128 5.11 0.59 -7.69
C GLY A 128 5.51 1.09 -9.08
N SER A 129 6.66 0.65 -9.60
CA SER A 129 7.10 0.99 -10.95
C SER A 129 6.18 0.37 -12.02
N THR A 130 5.76 -0.88 -11.84
CA THR A 130 4.80 -1.54 -12.73
C THR A 130 3.43 -0.84 -12.72
N LEU A 131 2.94 -0.45 -11.54
CA LEU A 131 1.66 0.24 -11.41
C LEU A 131 1.71 1.65 -12.00
N ALA A 132 2.82 2.38 -11.86
CA ALA A 132 3.00 3.69 -12.49
C ALA A 132 3.01 3.61 -14.03
N ASN A 133 3.62 2.56 -14.60
CA ASN A 133 3.56 2.33 -16.05
C ASN A 133 2.14 1.97 -16.51
N PHE A 134 1.38 1.28 -15.67
CA PHE A 134 0.00 0.93 -15.96
C PHE A 134 -0.91 2.17 -16.02
N THR A 135 -0.72 3.14 -15.12
CA THR A 135 -1.50 4.38 -15.12
C THR A 135 -1.10 5.36 -16.23
N GLN A 136 0.09 5.20 -16.83
CA GLN A 136 0.60 6.04 -17.93
C GLN A 136 0.34 5.47 -19.34
N ALA A 137 -0.18 4.24 -19.46
CA ALA A 137 -0.45 3.65 -20.76
C ALA A 137 -1.71 4.28 -21.38
N GLU A 138 -1.50 5.11 -22.41
CA GLU A 138 -2.53 5.71 -23.28
C GLU A 138 -3.47 4.68 -23.93
#